data_AF-A0A849E876-F1
#
_entry.id   AF-A0A849E876-F1
#
_cell.length_a   1.000
_cell.length_b   1.000
_cell.length_c   1.000
_cell.angle_alpha   90.00
_cell.angle_beta   90.00
_cell.angle_gamma   90.00
#
_symmetry.space_group_name_H-M   'P 1'
#
loop_
_entity.id
_entity.type
_entity.pdbx_description
1 polymer ?
#
loop_
_entity_poly.entity_id
_entity_poly.type
_entity_poly.pdbx_seq_one_letter_code
_entity_poly.pdbx_strand_id
1 'polypeptide(L)'
;MDEVTALAAGHRPCFECRRKHALSFQAAWKASHALAVAPSAPDMDRALSTERRAKGGAKITWTARSGSLPDGAMVRVDDNMLAVRDRKFLPWTASGYGAGVPLDLNLDVEVLTPPAIARILHAGYQPIWHPGVERAGDKI
;
A
#
# COMPACT_ATOMS: atom_id res chain seq x y z
N MET A 1 -13.02 0.53 6.44
CA MET A 1 -11.59 0.73 6.17
C MET A 1 -11.36 0.48 4.70
N ASP A 2 -10.75 1.43 3.99
CA ASP A 2 -10.42 1.26 2.57
C ASP A 2 -9.22 0.31 2.38
N GLU A 3 -9.03 -0.14 1.14
CA GLU A 3 -8.05 -1.16 0.85
C GLU A 3 -6.61 -0.67 1.03
N VAL A 4 -6.32 0.61 0.75
CA VAL A 4 -4.97 1.18 0.93
C VAL A 4 -4.55 1.09 2.40
N THR A 5 -5.45 1.44 3.34
CA THR A 5 -5.17 1.26 4.78
C THR A 5 -5.03 -0.21 5.17
N ALA A 6 -5.86 -1.10 4.63
CA ALA A 6 -5.77 -2.53 4.91
C ALA A 6 -4.44 -3.13 4.42
N LEU A 7 -4.00 -2.74 3.22
CA LEU A 7 -2.69 -3.08 2.65
C LEU A 7 -1.56 -2.53 3.51
N ALA A 8 -1.65 -1.28 3.98
CA ALA A 8 -0.66 -0.70 4.86
C ALA A 8 -0.57 -1.41 6.22
N ALA A 9 -1.67 -1.99 6.70
CA ALA A 9 -1.68 -2.88 7.87
C ALA A 9 -1.19 -4.30 7.54
N GLY A 10 -0.84 -4.59 6.28
CA GLY A 10 -0.32 -5.87 5.81
C GLY A 10 -1.39 -6.90 5.47
N HIS A 11 -2.66 -6.53 5.33
CA HIS A 11 -3.71 -7.44 4.90
C HIS A 11 -3.73 -7.57 3.38
N ARG A 12 -4.02 -8.79 2.88
CA ARG A 12 -4.30 -9.04 1.46
C ARG A 12 -5.82 -9.12 1.23
N PRO A 13 -6.31 -8.98 -0.02
CA PRO A 13 -7.70 -9.25 -0.34
C PRO A 13 -8.08 -10.71 -0.03
N CYS A 14 -9.31 -10.92 0.43
CA CYS A 14 -9.80 -12.25 0.77
C CYS A 14 -10.26 -13.03 -0.48
N PHE A 15 -9.92 -14.31 -0.56
CA PHE A 15 -10.27 -15.19 -1.69
C PHE A 15 -11.75 -15.60 -1.71
N GLU A 16 -12.46 -15.48 -0.59
CA GLU A 16 -13.86 -15.86 -0.46
C GLU A 16 -14.78 -14.70 -0.86
N CYS A 17 -14.60 -13.52 -0.27
CA CYS A 17 -15.47 -12.37 -0.51
C CYS A 17 -14.98 -11.41 -1.61
N ARG A 18 -13.67 -11.38 -1.90
CA ARG A 18 -13.06 -10.47 -2.89
C ARG A 18 -12.19 -11.22 -3.89
N ARG A 19 -12.65 -12.38 -4.35
CA ARG A 19 -11.89 -13.34 -5.17
C ARG A 19 -11.15 -12.70 -6.36
N LYS A 20 -11.80 -11.85 -7.14
CA LYS A 20 -11.17 -11.17 -8.30
C LYS A 20 -9.96 -10.32 -7.89
N HIS A 21 -10.08 -9.58 -6.79
CA HIS A 21 -8.99 -8.77 -6.25
C HIS A 21 -7.89 -9.65 -5.66
N ALA A 22 -8.26 -10.72 -4.95
CA ALA A 22 -7.30 -11.67 -4.38
C ALA A 22 -6.47 -12.36 -5.46
N LEU A 23 -7.08 -12.76 -6.58
CA LEU A 23 -6.37 -13.33 -7.73
C LEU A 23 -5.46 -12.30 -8.40
N SER A 24 -5.91 -11.05 -8.55
CA SER A 24 -5.09 -9.98 -9.13
C SER A 24 -3.89 -9.66 -8.24
N PHE A 25 -4.10 -9.61 -6.92
CA PHE A 25 -3.04 -9.43 -5.93
C PHE A 25 -2.04 -10.58 -5.97
N GLN A 26 -2.51 -11.82 -6.05
CA GLN A 26 -1.68 -13.02 -6.14
C GLN A 26 -0.86 -13.06 -7.44
N ALA A 27 -1.45 -12.64 -8.57
CA ALA A 27 -0.73 -12.53 -9.84
C ALA A 27 0.37 -11.46 -9.78
N ALA A 28 0.07 -10.29 -9.23
CA ALA A 28 1.05 -9.23 -9.01
C ALA A 28 2.15 -9.65 -8.02
N TRP A 29 1.82 -10.44 -6.99
CA TRP A 29 2.82 -11.05 -6.09
C TRP A 29 3.79 -11.94 -6.85
N LYS A 30 3.25 -12.86 -7.66
CA LYS A 30 4.05 -13.77 -8.49
C LYS A 30 5.03 -12.96 -9.36
N ALA A 31 4.52 -11.94 -10.05
CA ALA A 31 5.31 -11.10 -10.94
C ALA A 31 6.39 -10.31 -10.17
N SER A 32 6.04 -9.66 -9.05
CA SER A 32 6.95 -8.81 -8.29
C SER A 32 8.08 -9.56 -7.57
N HIS A 33 7.89 -10.87 -7.32
CA HIS A 33 8.87 -11.74 -6.69
C HIS A 33 9.52 -12.72 -7.68
N ALA A 34 9.26 -12.57 -8.99
CA ALA A 34 9.76 -13.45 -10.05
C ALA A 34 9.54 -14.96 -9.76
N LEU A 35 8.38 -15.31 -9.19
CA LEU A 35 8.08 -16.69 -8.81
C LEU A 35 7.58 -17.48 -10.02
N ALA A 36 8.04 -18.73 -10.17
CA ALA A 36 7.54 -19.63 -11.20
C ALA A 36 6.05 -19.94 -11.03
N VAL A 37 5.61 -20.09 -9.77
CA VAL A 37 4.24 -20.42 -9.37
C VAL A 37 3.70 -19.34 -8.44
N ALA A 38 2.41 -19.04 -8.57
CA ALA A 38 1.72 -18.12 -7.68
C ALA A 38 1.70 -18.67 -6.24
N PRO A 39 2.05 -17.86 -5.22
CA PRO A 39 2.07 -18.34 -3.83
C PRO A 39 0.66 -18.63 -3.33
N SER A 40 0.55 -19.58 -2.40
CA SER A 40 -0.73 -19.84 -1.75
C SER A 40 -1.14 -18.68 -0.82
N ALA A 41 -2.42 -18.62 -0.47
CA ALA A 41 -2.93 -17.68 0.53
C ALA A 41 -2.15 -17.76 1.88
N PRO A 42 -1.95 -18.96 2.46
CA PRO A 42 -1.12 -19.12 3.66
C PRO A 42 0.33 -18.65 3.51
N ASP A 43 0.95 -18.83 2.34
CA ASP A 43 2.33 -18.38 2.12
C ASP A 43 2.41 -16.86 2.05
N MET A 44 1.47 -16.21 1.37
CA MET A 44 1.36 -14.75 1.39
C MET A 44 1.11 -14.22 2.81
N ASP A 45 0.22 -14.86 3.57
CA ASP A 45 -0.07 -14.44 4.96
C ASP A 45 1.14 -14.58 5.88
N ARG A 46 1.94 -15.65 5.70
CA ARG A 46 3.19 -15.87 6.44
C ARG A 46 4.23 -14.80 6.09
N ALA A 47 4.41 -14.49 4.81
CA ALA A 47 5.32 -13.42 4.41
C ALA A 47 4.88 -12.07 5.02
N LEU A 48 3.61 -11.71 4.84
CA LEU A 48 3.08 -10.44 5.36
C LEU A 48 3.10 -10.35 6.88
N SER A 49 2.90 -11.44 7.62
CA SER A 49 2.95 -11.39 9.09
C SER A 49 4.34 -11.03 9.60
N THR A 50 5.41 -11.51 8.95
CA THR A 50 6.79 -11.17 9.31
C THR A 50 7.13 -9.69 9.08
N GLU A 51 6.42 -9.03 8.18
CA GLU A 51 6.59 -7.60 7.86
C GLU A 51 5.65 -6.68 8.64
N ARG A 52 4.72 -7.21 9.44
CA ARG A 52 3.71 -6.38 10.14
C ARG A 52 4.16 -5.90 11.51
N ARG A 53 4.75 -6.76 12.34
CA ARG A 53 5.00 -6.47 13.77
C ARG A 53 6.36 -6.98 14.23
N ALA A 54 7.11 -6.10 14.88
CA ALA A 54 8.34 -6.44 15.56
C ALA A 54 8.05 -7.17 16.89
N LYS A 55 9.09 -7.75 17.49
CA LYS A 55 9.01 -8.25 18.88
C LYS A 55 8.58 -7.09 19.79
N GLY A 56 7.46 -7.25 20.50
CA GLY A 56 6.84 -6.19 21.31
C GLY A 56 5.62 -5.50 20.67
N GLY A 57 5.22 -5.89 19.46
CA GLY A 57 3.94 -5.46 18.86
C GLY A 57 3.98 -4.13 18.10
N ALA A 58 5.12 -3.44 18.09
CA ALA A 58 5.34 -2.25 17.28
C ALA A 58 5.25 -2.59 15.78
N LYS A 59 4.69 -1.66 14.99
CA LYS A 59 4.61 -1.79 13.54
C LYS A 59 6.01 -1.77 12.94
N ILE A 60 6.30 -2.67 12.00
CA ILE A 60 7.52 -2.62 11.21
C ILE A 60 7.33 -1.59 10.10
N THR A 61 8.29 -0.68 9.97
CA THR A 61 8.38 0.34 8.93
C THR A 61 9.77 0.31 8.30
N TRP A 62 9.93 0.98 7.17
CA TRP A 62 11.19 1.04 6.43
C TRP A 62 11.31 2.40 5.73
N THR A 63 12.52 2.84 5.39
CA THR A 63 12.73 4.13 4.75
C THR A 63 12.86 3.98 3.24
N ALA A 64 12.29 4.93 2.49
CA ALA A 64 12.45 5.04 1.04
C ALA A 64 12.44 6.49 0.58
N ARG A 65 12.93 6.73 -0.64
CA ARG A 65 12.67 8.00 -1.34
C ARG A 65 11.20 8.04 -1.74
N SER A 66 10.52 9.10 -1.37
CA SER A 66 9.12 9.36 -1.74
C SER A 66 8.87 9.20 -3.24
N GLY A 67 9.80 9.68 -4.08
CA GLY A 67 9.69 9.62 -5.53
C GLY A 67 9.76 8.20 -6.12
N SER A 68 10.23 7.21 -5.36
CA SER A 68 10.24 5.80 -5.76
C SER A 68 9.02 5.02 -5.31
N LEU A 69 8.11 5.62 -4.54
CA LEU A 69 6.97 4.89 -3.98
C LEU A 69 5.83 4.74 -5.00
N PRO A 70 5.12 3.59 -4.99
CA PRO A 70 3.99 3.37 -5.85
C PRO A 70 2.72 4.02 -5.28
N ASP A 71 1.77 4.28 -6.16
CA ASP A 71 0.41 4.63 -5.75
C ASP A 71 -0.19 3.56 -4.83
N GLY A 72 -0.84 4.01 -3.76
CA GLY A 72 -1.38 3.15 -2.70
C GLY A 72 -0.38 2.79 -1.60
N ALA A 73 0.86 3.27 -1.65
CA ALA A 73 1.76 3.20 -0.50
C ALA A 73 1.33 4.23 0.57
N MET A 74 1.33 3.82 1.84
CA MET A 74 1.18 4.72 2.98
C MET A 74 2.54 5.00 3.61
N VAL A 75 2.74 6.25 3.98
CA VAL A 75 3.95 6.74 4.63
C VAL A 75 3.59 7.56 5.86
N ARG A 76 4.60 7.81 6.68
CA ARG A 76 4.60 8.78 7.76
C ARG A 76 5.66 9.83 7.48
N VAL A 77 5.25 11.09 7.59
CA VAL A 77 6.13 12.26 7.59
C VAL A 77 5.75 13.06 8.83
N ASP A 78 6.71 13.24 9.73
CA ASP A 78 6.47 13.72 11.10
C ASP A 78 5.38 12.86 11.78
N ASP A 79 4.29 13.48 12.25
CA ASP A 79 3.15 12.78 12.87
C ASP A 79 2.00 12.50 11.88
N ASN A 80 2.17 12.84 10.60
CA ASN A 80 1.11 12.71 9.60
C ASN A 80 1.22 11.41 8.82
N MET A 81 0.11 10.67 8.73
CA MET A 81 -0.01 9.54 7.81
C MET A 81 -0.49 10.05 6.45
N LEU A 82 0.21 9.67 5.38
CA LEU A 82 -0.06 10.13 4.03
C LEU A 82 -0.15 8.90 3.11
N ALA A 83 -1.04 8.94 2.12
CA ALA A 83 -1.01 7.98 1.02
C ALA A 83 -0.44 8.61 -0.25
N VAL A 84 0.35 7.84 -0.99
CA VAL A 84 0.90 8.23 -2.29
C VAL A 84 -0.16 7.95 -3.35
N ARG A 85 -0.49 8.97 -4.16
CA ARG A 85 -1.35 8.81 -5.34
C ARG A 85 -1.08 9.91 -6.34
N ASP A 86 -0.96 9.57 -7.63
CA ASP A 86 -0.82 10.54 -8.72
C ASP A 86 0.24 11.61 -8.44
N ARG A 87 1.40 11.20 -7.89
CA ARG A 87 2.52 12.10 -7.51
C ARG A 87 2.14 13.15 -6.45
N LYS A 88 1.19 12.83 -5.58
CA LYS A 88 0.77 13.63 -4.43
C LYS A 88 0.81 12.81 -3.14
N PHE A 89 1.00 13.50 -2.03
CA PHE A 89 0.69 12.99 -0.71
C PHE A 89 -0.73 13.39 -0.32
N LEU A 90 -1.56 12.39 0.00
CA LEU A 90 -2.93 12.57 0.44
C LEU A 90 -2.97 12.34 1.95
N PRO A 91 -3.23 13.37 2.79
CA PRO A 91 -3.36 13.20 4.23
C PRO A 91 -4.44 12.19 4.57
N TRP A 92 -4.11 11.17 5.33
CA TRP A 92 -5.04 10.14 5.74
C TRP A 92 -5.68 10.48 7.09
N THR A 93 -7.00 10.29 7.18
CA THR A 93 -7.77 10.34 8.41
C THR A 93 -8.73 9.15 8.48
N ALA A 94 -9.32 8.91 9.64
CA ALA A 94 -10.34 7.86 9.79
C ALA A 94 -11.59 8.08 8.92
N SER A 95 -11.85 9.32 8.47
CA SER A 95 -12.98 9.66 7.59
C SER A 95 -12.64 9.61 6.10
N GLY A 96 -11.36 9.44 5.74
CA GLY A 96 -10.93 9.35 4.34
C GLY A 96 -9.61 10.08 4.11
N TYR A 97 -9.49 10.71 2.93
CA TYR A 97 -8.27 11.38 2.52
C TYR A 97 -8.53 12.87 2.29
N GLY A 98 -7.61 13.71 2.77
CA GLY A 98 -7.62 15.14 2.54
C GLY A 98 -7.12 15.53 1.15
N ALA A 99 -7.11 16.83 0.89
CA ALA A 99 -6.58 17.39 -0.35
C ALA A 99 -5.10 17.00 -0.53
N GLY A 100 -4.76 16.51 -1.72
CA GLY A 100 -3.40 16.08 -2.04
C GLY A 100 -2.44 17.27 -2.14
N VAL A 101 -1.29 17.16 -1.48
CA VAL A 101 -0.16 18.09 -1.64
C VAL A 101 0.87 17.50 -2.60
N PRO A 102 1.59 18.30 -3.39
CA PRO A 102 2.63 17.79 -4.28
C PRO A 102 3.66 16.94 -3.54
N LEU A 103 4.04 15.83 -4.15
CA LEU A 103 5.10 14.96 -3.65
C LEU A 103 6.47 15.61 -3.91
N ASP A 104 7.19 16.00 -2.86
CA ASP A 104 8.63 16.17 -2.99
C ASP A 104 9.23 14.80 -3.23
N LEU A 105 9.90 14.61 -4.37
CA LEU A 105 10.40 13.33 -4.86
C LEU A 105 11.68 12.88 -4.15
N ASN A 106 12.37 13.82 -3.52
CA ASN A 106 13.65 13.59 -2.89
C ASN A 106 13.52 13.42 -1.37
N LEU A 107 12.31 13.47 -0.82
CA LEU A 107 12.10 13.29 0.61
C LEU A 107 12.34 11.83 1.03
N ASP A 108 13.17 11.61 2.04
CA ASP A 108 13.26 10.32 2.72
C ASP A 108 12.07 10.20 3.69
N VAL A 109 11.25 9.15 3.52
CA VAL A 109 10.00 8.97 4.28
C VAL A 109 9.95 7.62 4.98
N GLU A 110 9.27 7.57 6.13
CA GLU A 110 8.95 6.32 6.80
C GLU A 110 7.78 5.64 6.10
N VAL A 111 7.99 4.46 5.54
CA VAL A 111 6.96 3.71 4.81
C VAL A 111 6.23 2.78 5.76
N LEU A 112 4.91 2.96 5.81
CA LEU A 112 3.99 2.18 6.63
C LEU A 112 3.49 0.93 5.89
N THR A 113 3.51 0.95 4.55
CA THR A 113 3.15 -0.21 3.74
C THR A 113 4.28 -1.25 3.74
N PRO A 114 3.99 -2.54 4.00
CA PRO A 114 5.02 -3.58 4.01
C PRO A 114 5.79 -3.67 2.68
N PRO A 115 7.10 -3.98 2.71
CA PRO A 115 7.93 -4.08 1.50
C PRO A 115 7.35 -5.00 0.43
N ALA A 116 6.80 -6.17 0.80
CA ALA A 116 6.20 -7.08 -0.16
C ALA A 116 4.99 -6.45 -0.89
N ILE A 117 4.19 -5.67 -0.17
CA ILE A 117 3.03 -4.97 -0.74
C ILE A 117 3.46 -3.81 -1.62
N ALA A 118 4.48 -3.04 -1.22
CA ALA A 118 5.01 -1.99 -2.09
C ALA A 118 5.49 -2.56 -3.44
N ARG A 119 6.16 -3.71 -3.44
CA ARG A 119 6.55 -4.42 -4.67
C ARG A 119 5.34 -4.86 -5.51
N ILE A 120 4.27 -5.31 -4.86
CA ILE A 120 3.02 -5.72 -5.54
C ILE A 120 2.31 -4.53 -6.20
N LEU A 121 2.28 -3.39 -5.53
CA LEU A 121 1.75 -2.14 -6.08
C LEU A 121 2.58 -1.70 -7.30
N HIS A 122 3.91 -1.76 -7.22
CA HIS A 122 4.79 -1.53 -8.38
C HIS A 122 4.51 -2.49 -9.55
N ALA A 123 4.18 -3.74 -9.26
CA ALA A 123 3.81 -4.73 -10.27
C ALA A 123 2.40 -4.53 -10.84
N GLY A 124 1.71 -3.45 -10.49
CA GLY A 124 0.47 -3.03 -11.12
C GLY A 124 -0.80 -3.42 -10.38
N TYR A 125 -0.72 -3.94 -9.15
CA TYR A 125 -1.92 -4.10 -8.33
C TYR A 125 -2.51 -2.73 -7.99
N GLN A 126 -3.77 -2.50 -8.36
CA GLN A 126 -4.48 -1.24 -8.09
C GLN A 126 -5.45 -1.43 -6.91
N PRO A 127 -5.16 -0.84 -5.73
CA PRO A 127 -6.05 -0.94 -4.57
C PRO A 127 -7.32 -0.10 -4.75
N ILE A 128 -8.40 -0.52 -4.09
CA ILE A 128 -9.63 0.25 -3.96
C ILE A 128 -9.44 1.36 -2.93
N TRP A 129 -9.57 2.60 -3.38
CA TRP A 129 -9.59 3.77 -2.52
C TRP A 129 -10.97 3.97 -1.87
N HIS A 130 -11.01 4.66 -0.73
CA HIS A 130 -12.28 5.05 -0.11
C HIS A 130 -13.13 5.87 -1.11
N PRO A 131 -14.45 5.71 -1.19
CA PRO A 131 -15.30 6.45 -2.15
C PRO A 131 -15.19 7.97 -2.07
N GLY A 132 -14.81 8.50 -0.90
CA GLY A 132 -14.56 9.94 -0.70
C GLY A 132 -13.27 10.46 -1.34
N VAL A 133 -12.45 9.59 -1.95
CA VAL A 133 -11.29 10.04 -2.74
C VAL A 133 -11.75 10.29 -4.16
N GLU A 134 -12.28 11.48 -4.41
CA GLU A 134 -12.43 11.98 -5.77
C GLU A 134 -11.07 11.95 -6.46
N ARG A 135 -11.05 11.57 -7.75
CA ARG A 135 -9.85 11.71 -8.58
C ARG A 135 -9.47 13.19 -8.56
N ALA A 136 -8.43 13.56 -7.81
CA ALA A 136 -7.87 14.90 -7.83
C ALA A 136 -7.05 15.08 -9.12
N GLY A 137 -7.75 15.01 -10.26
CA GLY A 137 -7.23 15.01 -11.61
C GLY A 137 -8.40 15.12 -12.57
N ASP A 138 -9.06 16.27 -12.57
CA ASP A 138 -9.73 16.90 -13.72
C ASP A 138 -10.42 18.18 -13.25
N LYS A 139 -9.65 19.26 -13.11
CA LYS A 139 -10.15 20.61 -13.36
C LYS A 139 -9.10 21.30 -14.23
N ILE A 140 -9.38 21.28 -15.53
CA ILE A 140 -8.87 22.25 -16.51
C ILE A 140 -9.49 23.60 -16.15
#